data_AF-A0A2D5TM00-F1
#
_entry.id   AF-A0A2D5TM00-F1
#
_cell.length_a   1.000
_cell.length_b   1.000
_cell.length_c   1.000
_cell.angle_alpha   90.00
_cell.angle_beta   90.00
_cell.angle_gamma   90.00
#
_symmetry.space_group_name_H-M   'P 1'
#
loop_
_entity.id
_entity.type
_entity.pdbx_description
1 polymer ?
#
loop_
_entity_poly.entity_id
_entity_poly.type
_entity_poly.pdbx_seq_one_letter_code
_entity_poly.pdbx_strand_id
1 'polypeptide(L)'
;MGKAPKHNDKFLRGDKNSIAEKHKEYLGMEMPSDYFAKSKLSILDKVRTEQVEPPKKETKVRYMNVRLQYMVAASVVFLLFFNLWLFNFNGNTTDDSYDLLMTSENVLINSLLLEDDEVDGYTNELLINEIVIKAELSEQKLDNFFMNSLFVEDSLLDNYTDDKFIETIIL
;
A
#
# COMPACT_ATOMS: atom_id res chain seq x y z
N MET A 1 -25.89 -7.43 -53.82
CA MET A 1 -24.85 -6.81 -52.96
C MET A 1 -25.35 -5.43 -52.54
N GLY A 2 -25.84 -5.32 -51.29
CA GLY A 2 -26.35 -4.06 -50.74
C GLY A 2 -25.22 -3.05 -50.55
N LYS A 3 -25.36 -1.85 -51.10
CA LYS A 3 -24.37 -0.78 -50.95
C LYS A 3 -24.43 -0.26 -49.52
N ALA A 4 -23.29 -0.20 -48.84
CA ALA A 4 -23.15 0.41 -47.52
C ALA A 4 -23.55 1.90 -47.56
N PRO A 5 -24.21 2.43 -46.52
CA PRO A 5 -24.61 3.83 -46.49
C PRO A 5 -23.38 4.73 -46.39
N LYS A 6 -23.30 5.74 -47.27
CA LYS A 6 -22.24 6.75 -47.26
C LYS A 6 -22.32 7.57 -45.96
N HIS A 7 -21.22 7.59 -45.22
CA HIS A 7 -21.05 8.39 -44.01
C HIS A 7 -20.99 9.88 -44.40
N ASN A 8 -22.07 10.62 -44.13
CA ASN A 8 -22.19 12.04 -44.45
C ASN A 8 -21.93 12.87 -43.19
N ASP A 9 -20.68 13.30 -42.98
CA ASP A 9 -20.25 14.13 -41.83
C ASP A 9 -20.81 15.56 -41.82
N LYS A 10 -21.78 15.86 -42.71
CA LYS A 10 -22.42 17.17 -42.82
C LYS A 10 -23.24 17.54 -41.60
N PHE A 11 -23.72 16.56 -40.82
CA PHE A 11 -24.49 16.81 -39.59
C PHE A 11 -23.69 17.62 -38.55
N LEU A 12 -22.40 17.28 -38.39
CA LEU A 12 -21.49 17.85 -37.39
C LEU A 12 -20.92 19.21 -37.79
N ARG A 13 -21.11 19.64 -39.05
CA ARG A 13 -20.67 20.96 -39.50
C ARG A 13 -21.68 22.01 -39.03
N GLY A 14 -21.20 22.97 -38.25
CA GLY A 14 -21.97 24.03 -37.58
C GLY A 14 -22.52 25.10 -38.53
N ASP A 15 -23.15 24.71 -39.63
CA ASP A 15 -23.85 25.63 -40.52
C ASP A 15 -25.20 26.07 -39.91
N LYS A 16 -25.57 27.31 -40.24
CA LYS A 16 -26.61 28.18 -39.64
C LYS A 16 -28.07 27.70 -39.76
N ASN A 17 -28.32 26.48 -40.23
CA ASN A 17 -29.68 25.96 -40.40
C ASN A 17 -30.31 25.63 -39.05
N SER A 18 -31.62 25.83 -38.93
CA SER A 18 -32.34 25.58 -37.68
C SER A 18 -32.27 24.09 -37.30
N ILE A 19 -32.10 23.79 -36.02
CA ILE A 19 -31.97 22.40 -35.50
C ILE A 19 -33.19 21.53 -35.90
N ALA A 20 -34.37 22.16 -36.02
CA ALA A 20 -35.60 21.50 -36.45
C ALA A 20 -35.53 20.99 -37.90
N GLU A 21 -34.92 21.75 -38.82
CA GLU A 21 -34.74 21.33 -40.22
C GLU A 21 -33.82 20.12 -40.32
N LYS A 22 -32.73 20.08 -39.53
CA LYS A 22 -31.82 18.92 -39.49
C LYS A 22 -32.51 17.68 -38.95
N HIS A 23 -33.35 17.81 -37.92
CA HIS A 23 -34.14 16.68 -37.40
C HIS A 23 -35.07 16.11 -38.47
N LYS A 24 -35.74 16.97 -39.25
CA LYS A 24 -36.63 16.54 -40.33
C LYS A 24 -35.88 15.88 -41.48
N GLU A 25 -34.76 16.46 -41.92
CA GLU A 25 -33.96 15.96 -43.05
C GLU A 25 -33.29 14.61 -42.73
N TYR A 26 -32.71 14.46 -41.54
CA TYR A 26 -31.93 13.26 -41.19
C TYR A 26 -32.77 12.15 -40.55
N LEU A 27 -33.77 12.49 -39.74
CA LEU A 27 -34.57 11.51 -39.00
C LEU A 27 -35.95 11.27 -39.61
N GLY A 28 -36.34 12.04 -40.64
CA GLY A 28 -37.64 11.92 -41.30
C GLY A 28 -38.83 12.29 -40.40
N MET A 29 -38.57 12.92 -39.25
CA MET A 29 -39.58 13.24 -38.24
C MET A 29 -39.64 14.74 -38.00
N GLU A 30 -40.85 15.29 -37.92
CA GLU A 30 -41.06 16.67 -37.55
C GLU A 30 -40.89 16.84 -36.03
N MET A 31 -40.03 17.78 -35.62
CA MET A 31 -39.80 18.03 -34.21
C MET A 31 -41.00 18.77 -33.61
N PRO A 32 -41.56 18.30 -32.48
CA PRO A 32 -42.62 19.03 -31.78
C PRO A 32 -42.15 20.43 -31.39
N SER A 33 -43.00 21.45 -31.62
CA SER A 33 -42.67 22.87 -31.38
C SER A 33 -42.13 23.13 -29.98
N ASP A 34 -42.66 22.40 -28.99
CA ASP A 34 -42.41 22.65 -27.58
C ASP A 34 -41.36 21.72 -26.96
N TYR A 35 -40.68 20.87 -27.76
CA TYR A 35 -39.76 19.85 -27.26
C TYR A 35 -38.62 20.46 -26.42
N PHE A 36 -37.94 21.48 -26.94
CA PHE A 36 -36.84 22.13 -26.22
C PHE A 36 -37.31 22.95 -25.03
N ALA A 37 -38.50 23.56 -25.11
CA ALA A 37 -39.07 24.30 -23.99
C ALA A 37 -39.39 23.36 -22.83
N LYS A 38 -40.06 22.23 -23.11
CA LYS A 38 -40.36 21.18 -22.11
C LYS A 38 -39.10 20.52 -21.56
N SER A 39 -38.10 20.23 -22.40
CA SER A 39 -36.84 19.63 -21.95
C SER A 39 -36.08 20.57 -21.01
N LYS A 40 -35.97 21.86 -21.35
CA LYS A 40 -35.32 22.86 -20.47
C LYS A 40 -36.06 23.01 -19.14
N LEU A 41 -37.39 23.06 -19.17
CA LEU A 41 -38.21 23.12 -17.95
C LEU A 41 -38.04 21.85 -17.10
N SER A 42 -38.08 20.67 -17.71
CA SER A 42 -37.89 19.39 -17.03
C SER A 42 -36.50 19.27 -16.40
N ILE A 43 -35.45 19.73 -17.08
CA ILE A 43 -34.10 19.78 -16.51
C ILE A 43 -34.04 20.79 -15.36
N LEU A 44 -34.64 21.97 -15.51
CA LEU A 44 -34.66 23.00 -14.47
C LEU A 44 -35.40 22.52 -13.20
N ASP A 45 -36.54 21.88 -13.36
CA ASP A 45 -37.31 21.31 -12.24
C ASP A 45 -36.55 20.16 -11.57
N LYS A 46 -35.86 19.32 -12.35
CA LYS A 46 -35.01 18.26 -11.82
C LYS A 46 -33.82 18.82 -11.03
N VAL A 47 -33.13 19.84 -11.54
CA VAL A 47 -32.04 20.54 -10.84
C VAL A 47 -32.53 21.20 -9.55
N ARG A 48 -33.72 21.84 -9.57
CA ARG A 48 -34.33 22.42 -8.36
C ARG A 48 -34.68 21.37 -7.32
N THR A 49 -35.15 20.20 -7.75
CA THR A 49 -35.52 19.09 -6.86
C THR A 49 -34.28 18.39 -6.28
N GLU A 50 -33.21 18.24 -7.07
CA GLU A 50 -31.91 17.71 -6.62
C GLU A 50 -31.20 18.67 -5.64
N GLN A 51 -31.50 19.98 -5.68
CA GLN A 51 -31.03 20.95 -4.67
C GLN A 51 -31.77 20.90 -3.32
N VAL A 52 -32.79 20.04 -3.16
CA VAL A 52 -33.51 19.83 -1.89
C VAL A 52 -32.79 18.82 -0.98
N GLU A 53 -31.78 18.11 -1.48
CA GLU A 53 -30.77 17.48 -0.61
C GLU A 53 -29.89 18.58 0.01
N PRO A 54 -29.45 18.44 1.29
CA PRO A 54 -28.91 19.56 2.06
C PRO A 54 -27.75 20.25 1.32
N PRO A 55 -27.69 21.59 1.30
CA PRO A 55 -26.80 22.33 0.43
C PRO A 55 -25.36 21.90 0.63
N LYS A 56 -24.71 21.47 -0.46
CA LYS A 56 -23.28 21.21 -0.53
C LYS A 56 -22.58 22.49 -0.06
N LYS A 57 -21.99 22.44 1.14
CA LYS A 57 -21.36 23.57 1.81
C LYS A 57 -20.27 24.13 0.91
N GLU A 58 -20.54 25.24 0.23
CA GLU A 58 -19.50 26.02 -0.42
C GLU A 58 -18.50 26.43 0.67
N THR A 59 -17.25 26.04 0.50
CA THR A 59 -16.15 26.35 1.42
C THR A 59 -15.89 27.84 1.37
N LYS A 60 -16.66 28.60 2.16
CA LYS A 60 -16.47 30.02 2.42
C LYS A 60 -15.05 30.18 2.96
N VAL A 61 -14.14 30.69 2.13
CA VAL A 61 -12.76 31.00 2.51
C VAL A 61 -12.81 32.06 3.60
N ARG A 62 -12.79 31.60 4.84
CA ARG A 62 -12.87 32.43 6.03
C ARG A 62 -11.48 32.98 6.28
N TYR A 63 -11.29 34.26 6.00
CA TYR A 63 -10.08 34.97 6.41
C TYR A 63 -9.90 34.83 7.92
N MET A 64 -8.77 34.25 8.30
CA MET A 64 -8.43 33.98 9.69
C MET A 64 -8.12 35.30 10.41
N ASN A 65 -8.67 35.49 11.62
CA ASN A 65 -8.46 36.70 12.42
C ASN A 65 -6.96 37.00 12.58
N VAL A 66 -6.54 38.25 12.34
CA VAL A 66 -5.12 38.68 12.29
C VAL A 66 -4.33 38.35 13.56
N ARG A 67 -4.97 38.30 14.74
CA ARG A 67 -4.33 37.85 15.98
C ARG A 67 -3.86 36.39 15.94
N LEU A 68 -4.60 35.53 15.23
CA LEU A 68 -4.21 34.14 15.00
C LEU A 68 -3.08 34.02 13.97
N GLN A 69 -2.91 35.00 13.07
CA GLN A 69 -1.79 35.00 12.13
C GLN A 69 -0.45 35.12 12.87
N TYR A 70 -0.35 36.00 13.86
CA TYR A 70 0.84 36.10 14.70
C TYR A 70 1.02 34.89 15.62
N MET A 71 -0.07 34.32 16.14
CA MET A 71 0.00 33.10 16.96
C MET A 71 0.52 31.90 16.17
N VAL A 72 0.04 31.72 14.94
CA VAL A 72 0.48 30.65 14.02
C VAL A 72 1.91 30.91 13.54
N ALA A 73 2.25 32.15 13.17
CA ALA A 73 3.62 32.49 12.78
C ALA A 73 4.60 32.27 13.94
N ALA A 74 4.24 32.68 15.16
CA ALA A 74 5.05 32.45 16.35
C ALA A 74 5.19 30.97 16.69
N SER A 75 4.15 30.14 16.51
CA SER A 75 4.26 28.70 16.76
C SER A 75 5.17 28.01 15.74
N VAL A 76 5.13 28.44 14.47
CA VAL A 76 6.04 27.92 13.42
C VAL A 76 7.49 28.32 13.72
N VAL A 77 7.73 29.60 14.04
CA VAL A 77 9.08 30.08 14.41
C VAL A 77 9.58 29.40 15.69
N PHE A 78 8.70 29.21 16.67
CA PHE A 78 9.03 28.50 17.90
C PHE A 78 9.39 27.03 17.64
N LEU A 79 8.64 26.32 16.80
CA LEU A 79 8.98 24.95 16.42
C LEU A 79 10.32 24.89 15.70
N LEU A 80 10.60 25.77 14.75
CA LEU A 80 11.88 25.80 14.04
C LEU A 80 13.04 26.12 14.99
N PHE A 81 12.87 27.11 15.87
CA PHE A 81 13.86 27.46 16.88
C PHE A 81 14.09 26.32 17.86
N PHE A 82 13.03 25.68 18.34
CA PHE A 82 13.09 24.54 19.25
C PHE A 82 13.78 23.33 18.61
N ASN A 83 13.52 23.05 17.33
CA ASN A 83 14.22 22.01 16.58
C ASN A 83 15.70 22.34 16.41
N LEU A 84 16.05 23.56 15.96
CA LEU A 84 17.45 24.01 15.85
C LEU A 84 18.19 23.93 17.19
N TRP A 85 17.50 24.25 18.29
CA TRP A 85 18.02 24.18 19.64
C TRP A 85 18.27 22.74 20.10
N LEU A 86 17.35 21.80 19.81
CA LEU A 86 17.54 20.37 20.05
C LEU A 86 18.71 19.79 19.25
N PHE A 87 18.86 20.18 17.99
CA PHE A 87 19.99 19.74 17.16
C PHE A 87 21.33 20.32 17.66
N ASN A 88 21.35 21.55 18.18
CA ASN A 88 22.58 22.18 18.63
C ASN A 88 23.15 21.55 19.92
N PHE A 89 22.30 21.14 20.86
CA PHE A 89 22.75 20.43 22.07
C PHE A 89 23.20 18.99 21.83
N ASN A 90 22.80 18.43 20.69
CA ASN A 90 23.13 17.08 20.31
C ASN A 90 24.31 17.06 19.32
N GLY A 91 25.36 17.84 19.62
CA GLY A 91 26.55 18.00 18.79
C GLY A 91 27.41 16.75 18.63
N ASN A 92 26.85 15.54 18.76
CA ASN A 92 27.54 14.27 18.56
C ASN A 92 26.63 13.08 18.24
N THR A 93 25.42 13.25 17.70
CA THR A 93 24.73 12.10 17.09
C THR A 93 24.11 12.43 15.73
N THR A 94 24.69 11.75 14.75
CA THR A 94 24.20 11.40 13.42
C THR A 94 22.68 11.42 13.27
N ASP A 95 22.18 12.37 12.48
CA ASP A 95 21.44 12.20 11.22
C ASP A 95 20.41 11.06 11.01
N ASP A 96 19.85 10.44 12.04
CA ASP A 96 19.03 9.23 11.83
C ASP A 96 17.49 9.47 11.87
N SER A 97 17.02 10.69 12.14
CA SER A 97 15.58 10.93 12.46
C SER A 97 14.75 11.56 11.33
N TYR A 98 15.38 12.19 10.34
CA TYR A 98 14.70 12.72 9.14
C TYR A 98 14.78 11.74 7.96
N ASP A 99 15.61 10.70 8.10
CA ASP A 99 15.72 9.62 7.12
C ASP A 99 14.50 8.70 7.17
N LEU A 100 13.87 8.49 8.34
CA LEU A 100 12.72 7.59 8.52
C LEU A 100 11.44 8.03 7.76
N LEU A 101 11.21 9.34 7.61
CA LEU A 101 10.04 9.86 6.89
C LEU A 101 10.28 9.90 5.37
N MET A 102 11.53 10.11 4.92
CA MET A 102 11.93 10.03 3.50
C MET A 102 12.07 8.58 3.01
N THR A 103 12.51 7.65 3.87
CA THR A 103 12.48 6.22 3.55
C THR A 103 11.06 5.71 3.38
N SER A 104 10.06 6.28 4.06
CA SER A 104 8.69 5.76 3.96
C SER A 104 8.02 5.91 2.58
N GLU A 105 8.36 6.96 1.81
CA GLU A 105 7.85 7.13 0.43
C GLU A 105 8.59 6.21 -0.56
N ASN A 106 9.88 5.98 -0.33
CA ASN A 106 10.68 5.05 -1.13
C ASN A 106 10.50 3.58 -0.72
N VAL A 107 10.02 3.25 0.49
CA VAL A 107 9.79 1.87 0.92
C VAL A 107 8.74 1.19 0.04
N LEU A 108 7.72 1.91 -0.40
CA LEU A 108 6.70 1.35 -1.29
C LEU A 108 7.24 1.13 -2.71
N ILE A 109 8.11 2.02 -3.20
CA ILE A 109 8.74 1.92 -4.53
C ILE A 109 9.87 0.88 -4.53
N ASN A 110 10.73 0.90 -3.53
CA ASN A 110 11.79 -0.10 -3.30
C ASN A 110 11.20 -1.48 -3.05
N SER A 111 10.05 -1.61 -2.36
CA SER A 111 9.34 -2.89 -2.23
C SER A 111 8.73 -3.39 -3.54
N LEU A 112 8.47 -2.52 -4.50
CA LEU A 112 7.93 -2.88 -5.81
C LEU A 112 9.05 -3.18 -6.83
N LEU A 113 10.22 -2.57 -6.64
CA LEU A 113 11.42 -2.66 -7.46
C LEU A 113 12.60 -3.14 -6.60
N LEU A 114 12.43 -4.26 -5.89
CA LEU A 114 13.57 -4.92 -5.26
C LEU A 114 14.45 -5.46 -6.39
N GLU A 115 15.74 -5.14 -6.38
CA GLU A 115 16.68 -5.72 -7.35
C GLU A 115 16.78 -7.23 -7.11
N ASP A 116 16.78 -8.02 -8.18
CA ASP A 116 16.83 -9.49 -8.09
C ASP A 116 18.05 -9.95 -7.25
N ASP A 117 19.17 -9.23 -7.33
CA ASP A 117 20.39 -9.50 -6.56
C ASP A 117 20.20 -9.35 -5.04
N GLU A 118 19.32 -8.43 -4.59
CA GLU A 118 19.00 -8.28 -3.17
C GLU A 118 18.08 -9.41 -2.69
N VAL A 119 17.11 -9.83 -3.51
CA VAL A 119 16.24 -10.97 -3.21
C VAL A 119 17.05 -12.26 -3.08
N ASP A 120 18.00 -12.47 -4.00
CA ASP A 120 18.90 -13.62 -3.98
C ASP A 120 19.81 -13.61 -2.75
N GLY A 121 20.32 -12.44 -2.33
CA GLY A 121 21.07 -12.28 -1.10
C GLY A 121 20.28 -12.67 0.15
N TYR A 122 19.07 -12.12 0.31
CA TYR A 122 18.20 -12.43 1.44
C TYR A 122 17.74 -13.88 1.46
N THR A 123 17.41 -14.45 0.31
CA THR A 123 16.99 -15.86 0.22
C THR A 123 18.16 -16.79 0.53
N ASN A 124 19.36 -16.51 0.05
CA ASN A 124 20.54 -17.32 0.35
C ASN A 124 20.90 -17.26 1.84
N GLU A 125 20.84 -16.09 2.47
CA GLU A 125 21.06 -15.96 3.92
C GLU A 125 20.00 -16.72 4.72
N LEU A 126 18.72 -16.63 4.32
CA LEU A 126 17.63 -17.41 4.95
C LEU A 126 17.85 -18.91 4.78
N LEU A 127 18.19 -19.39 3.58
CA LEU A 127 18.43 -20.80 3.30
C LEU A 127 19.59 -21.33 4.15
N ILE A 128 20.69 -20.58 4.27
CA ILE A 128 21.85 -20.99 5.08
C ILE A 128 21.49 -20.98 6.57
N ASN A 129 21.01 -19.84 7.10
CA ASN A 129 20.85 -19.68 8.54
C ASN A 129 19.66 -20.45 9.11
N GLU A 130 18.52 -20.42 8.43
CA GLU A 130 17.29 -21.01 8.95
C GLU A 130 17.18 -22.48 8.57
N ILE A 131 17.54 -22.86 7.34
CA ILE A 131 17.35 -24.24 6.88
C ILE A 131 18.59 -25.08 7.15
N VAL A 132 19.77 -24.67 6.67
CA VAL A 132 20.99 -25.49 6.77
C VAL A 132 21.49 -25.55 8.21
N ILE A 133 21.73 -24.41 8.86
CA ILE A 133 22.30 -24.39 10.22
C ILE A 133 21.34 -25.03 11.24
N LYS A 134 20.02 -24.80 11.13
CA LYS A 134 19.08 -25.46 12.06
C LYS A 134 18.95 -26.95 11.80
N ALA A 135 19.00 -27.39 10.54
CA ALA A 135 19.05 -28.81 10.22
C ALA A 135 20.31 -29.45 10.81
N GLU A 136 21.48 -28.83 10.62
CA GLU A 136 22.76 -29.28 11.18
C GLU A 136 22.74 -29.32 12.72
N LEU A 137 22.22 -28.29 13.39
CA LEU A 137 22.05 -28.29 14.85
C LEU A 137 21.10 -29.39 15.33
N SER A 138 20.05 -29.69 14.55
CA SER A 138 19.11 -30.77 14.88
C SER A 138 19.74 -32.15 14.72
N GLU A 139 20.56 -32.34 13.68
CA GLU A 139 21.34 -33.56 13.44
C GLU A 139 22.39 -33.75 14.54
N GLN A 140 23.16 -32.71 14.87
CA GLN A 140 24.12 -32.74 15.96
C GLN A 140 23.46 -33.08 17.32
N LYS A 141 22.25 -32.57 17.56
CA LYS A 141 21.49 -32.91 18.78
C LYS A 141 21.06 -34.37 18.79
N LEU A 142 20.64 -34.91 17.65
CA LEU A 142 20.26 -36.31 17.49
C LEU A 142 21.48 -37.22 17.69
N ASP A 143 22.62 -36.87 17.08
CA ASP A 143 23.88 -37.58 17.24
C ASP A 143 24.36 -37.58 18.69
N ASN A 144 24.31 -36.42 19.37
CA ASN A 144 24.63 -36.32 20.79
C ASN A 144 23.69 -37.17 21.65
N PHE A 145 22.39 -37.22 21.34
CA PHE A 145 21.45 -38.09 22.02
C PHE A 145 21.77 -39.58 21.81
N PHE A 146 22.11 -39.97 20.58
CA PHE A 146 22.50 -41.34 20.25
C PHE A 146 23.80 -41.74 20.96
N MET A 147 24.83 -40.89 20.93
CA MET A 147 26.10 -41.15 21.62
C MET A 147 25.92 -41.24 23.12
N ASN A 148 25.15 -40.33 23.73
CA ASN A 148 24.84 -40.40 25.15
C ASN A 148 24.05 -41.68 25.49
N SER A 149 23.14 -42.13 24.62
CA SER A 149 22.41 -43.38 24.82
C SER A 149 23.36 -44.58 24.83
N LEU A 150 24.33 -44.65 23.91
CA LEU A 150 25.33 -45.72 23.88
C LEU A 150 26.18 -45.76 25.16
N PHE A 151 26.66 -44.60 25.62
CA PHE A 151 27.49 -44.54 26.83
C PHE A 151 26.68 -44.76 28.12
N VAL A 152 25.42 -44.34 28.17
CA VAL A 152 24.54 -44.57 29.32
C VAL A 152 24.16 -46.05 29.42
N GLU A 153 23.90 -46.72 28.29
CA GLU A 153 23.61 -48.17 28.28
C GLU A 153 24.83 -49.00 28.72
N ASP A 154 26.04 -48.63 28.28
CA ASP A 154 27.29 -49.27 28.72
C ASP A 154 27.65 -48.93 30.19
N SER A 155 27.37 -47.70 30.64
CA SER A 155 27.55 -47.32 32.05
C SER A 155 26.60 -48.09 33.00
N LEU A 156 25.43 -48.53 32.51
CA LEU A 156 24.55 -49.41 33.28
C LEU A 156 25.04 -50.87 33.24
N LEU A 157 25.71 -51.30 32.17
CA LEU A 157 26.31 -52.64 32.06
C LEU A 157 27.35 -52.87 33.16
N ASP A 158 28.16 -51.87 33.50
CA ASP A 158 29.18 -51.95 34.55
C ASP A 158 28.55 -52.18 35.95
N ASN A 159 27.34 -51.67 36.18
CA ASN A 159 26.60 -51.88 37.44
C ASN A 159 25.98 -53.29 37.52
N TYR A 160 25.56 -53.86 36.39
CA TYR A 160 25.01 -55.22 36.33
C TYR A 160 26.08 -56.31 36.18
N THR A 161 27.28 -55.95 35.71
CA THR A 161 28.46 -56.82 35.60
C THR A 161 29.33 -56.67 36.85
N ASP A 162 28.69 -56.60 38.02
CA ASP A 162 29.39 -56.63 39.30
C ASP A 162 30.14 -57.97 39.43
N ASP A 163 31.34 -57.97 40.03
CA ASP A 163 32.22 -59.15 40.13
C ASP A 163 31.50 -60.39 40.68
N LYS A 164 30.46 -60.14 41.49
CA LYS A 164 29.57 -61.14 42.10
C LYS A 164 28.69 -61.90 41.09
N PHE A 165 28.28 -61.25 39.99
CA PHE A 165 27.51 -61.88 38.92
C PHE A 165 28.39 -62.83 38.10
N ILE A 166 29.63 -62.43 37.82
CA ILE A 166 30.64 -63.26 37.16
C ILE A 166 31.03 -64.44 38.05
N GLU A 167 31.19 -64.22 39.36
CA GLU A 167 31.46 -65.29 40.34
C GLU A 167 30.32 -66.31 40.42
N THR A 168 29.06 -65.89 40.24
CA THR A 168 27.88 -66.79 40.28
C THR A 168 27.67 -67.60 38.99
N ILE A 169 28.23 -67.18 37.85
CA ILE A 169 28.13 -67.90 36.57
C ILE A 169 29.33 -68.85 36.36
N ILE A 170 30.52 -68.48 36.86
CA ILE A 170 31.76 -69.24 36.62
C ILE A 170 32.00 -70.34 37.68
N LEU A 171 31.41 -70.23 38.87
CA LEU A 171 31.50 -71.22 39.95
C LEU A 171 30.30 -72.17 39.97
#